data_AF-A0A951TY43-F1
#
_entry.id   AF-A0A951TY43-F1
#
_cell.length_a   1.000
_cell.length_b   1.000
_cell.length_c   1.000
_cell.angle_alpha   90.00
_cell.angle_beta   90.00
_cell.angle_gamma   90.00
#
_symmetry.space_group_name_H-M   'P 1'
#
loop_
_entity.id
_entity.type
_entity.pdbx_description
1 polymer ?
#
loop_
_entity_poly.entity_id
_entity_poly.type
_entity_poly.pdbx_seq_one_letter_code
_entity_poly.pdbx_strand_id
1 'polypeptide(L)'
;MTLLLLAAFINLFSTVFNALIITRILLTMVARPTNRLLIGLVNITEPLLAPVRRLLPQNGQFDFSPAATVIGLYFFDYLANSLLT
;
A
#
# COMPACT_ATOMS: atom_id res chain seq x y z
N MET A 1 -21.82 -15.35 6.66
CA MET A 1 -20.56 -16.04 6.99
C MET A 1 -19.47 -15.77 5.95
N THR A 2 -19.68 -16.11 4.67
CA THR A 2 -18.70 -15.90 3.59
C THR A 2 -18.34 -14.42 3.35
N LEU A 3 -19.33 -13.53 3.33
CA LEU A 3 -19.11 -12.09 3.17
C LEU A 3 -18.24 -11.48 4.29
N LEU A 4 -18.43 -11.95 5.53
CA LEU A 4 -17.64 -11.51 6.68
C LEU A 4 -16.17 -11.92 6.55
N LEU A 5 -15.91 -13.16 6.09
CA LEU A 5 -14.54 -13.63 5.87
C LEU A 5 -13.85 -12.82 4.77
N LEU A 6 -14.57 -12.52 3.69
CA LEU A 6 -14.04 -11.70 2.60
C LEU A 6 -13.70 -10.29 3.08
N ALA A 7 -14.62 -9.62 3.78
CA ALA A 7 -14.38 -8.30 4.33
C ALA A 7 -13.22 -8.30 5.34
N ALA A 8 -13.16 -9.28 6.25
CA ALA A 8 -12.05 -9.41 7.20
C ALA A 8 -10.69 -9.56 6.48
N PHE A 9 -10.65 -10.34 5.40
CA PHE A 9 -9.44 -10.48 4.58
C PHE A 9 -9.04 -9.16 3.92
N ILE A 10 -9.99 -8.45 3.30
CA ILE A 10 -9.72 -7.15 2.64
C ILE A 10 -9.23 -6.12 3.67
N ASN A 11 -9.87 -6.06 4.84
CA ASN A 11 -9.51 -5.12 5.90
C ASN A 11 -8.10 -5.41 6.43
N LEU A 12 -7.79 -6.69 6.67
CA LEU A 12 -6.46 -7.10 7.13
C LEU A 12 -5.39 -6.78 6.08
N PHE A 13 -5.64 -7.15 4.82
CA PHE A 13 -4.74 -6.87 3.71
C PHE A 13 -4.46 -5.36 3.58
N SER A 14 -5.52 -4.55 3.57
CA SER A 14 -5.44 -3.10 3.43
C SER A 14 -4.68 -2.47 4.61
N THR A 15 -4.98 -2.89 5.83
CA THR A 15 -4.30 -2.41 7.05
C THR A 15 -2.80 -2.71 7.01
N VAL A 16 -2.43 -3.97 6.71
CA VAL A 16 -1.03 -4.39 6.67
C VAL A 16 -0.27 -3.65 5.58
N PHE A 17 -0.79 -3.60 4.34
CA PHE A 17 -0.09 -2.91 3.25
C PHE A 17 -0.04 -1.39 3.45
N ASN A 18 -1.07 -0.76 4.01
CA ASN A 18 -1.01 0.66 4.38
C ASN A 18 0.12 0.91 5.37
N ALA A 19 0.22 0.11 6.44
CA ALA A 19 1.30 0.24 7.42
C ALA A 19 2.68 0.05 6.79
N LEU A 20 2.85 -0.95 5.91
CA LEU A 20 4.11 -1.21 5.22
C LEU A 20 4.51 -0.07 4.27
N ILE A 21 3.56 0.48 3.51
CA ILE A 21 3.81 1.58 2.58
C ILE A 21 4.16 2.86 3.34
N ILE A 22 3.42 3.19 4.39
CA ILE A 22 3.73 4.36 5.25
C ILE A 22 5.12 4.17 5.87
N THR A 23 5.41 2.99 6.41
CA THR A 23 6.73 2.68 6.97
C THR A 23 7.82 2.81 5.91
N ARG A 24 7.60 2.32 4.68
CA ARG A 24 8.53 2.50 3.55
C ARG A 24 8.82 3.98 3.31
N ILE A 25 7.78 4.82 3.20
CA ILE A 25 7.92 6.27 2.97
C ILE A 25 8.77 6.91 4.07
N LEU A 26 8.42 6.66 5.34
CA LEU A 26 9.15 7.19 6.50
C LEU A 26 10.59 6.70 6.52
N LEU A 27 10.80 5.40 6.29
CA LEU A 27 12.13 4.78 6.33
C LEU A 27 13.01 5.26 5.18
N THR A 28 12.46 5.52 3.99
CA THR A 28 13.21 6.12 2.87
C THR A 28 13.78 7.50 3.21
N MET A 29 13.13 8.27 4.08
CA MET A 29 13.62 9.61 4.48
C MET A 29 14.79 9.55 5.47
N VAL A 30 14.88 8.50 6.28
CA VAL A 30 15.85 8.42 7.38
C VAL A 30 16.95 7.38 7.14
N ALA A 31 16.65 6.29 6.43
CA ALA A 31 17.56 5.18 6.25
C ALA A 31 18.39 5.33 4.97
N ARG A 32 19.62 4.79 5.01
CA ARG A 32 20.46 4.69 3.83
C ARG A 32 19.86 3.69 2.83
N PRO A 33 20.06 3.87 1.51
CA PRO A 33 19.57 2.94 0.49
C PRO A 33 20.04 1.48 0.66
N THR A 34 21.17 1.27 1.33
CA THR A 34 21.74 -0.07 1.62
C THR A 34 21.13 -0.75 2.86
N ASN A 35 20.20 -0.10 3.56
CA ASN A 35 19.55 -0.66 4.73
C ASN A 35 18.69 -1.88 4.34
N ARG A 36 18.98 -3.05 4.93
CA ARG A 36 18.31 -4.31 4.63
C ARG A 36 16.80 -4.28 4.91
N LEU A 37 16.36 -3.55 5.94
CA LEU A 37 14.94 -3.38 6.26
C LEU A 37 14.24 -2.57 5.18
N LEU A 38 14.88 -1.49 4.70
CA LEU A 38 14.33 -0.69 3.61
C LEU A 38 14.23 -1.51 2.31
N ILE A 39 15.26 -2.27 1.97
CA ILE A 39 15.25 -3.17 0.79
C ILE A 39 14.11 -4.19 0.91
N GLY A 40 13.95 -4.81 2.09
CA GLY A 40 12.85 -5.73 2.36
C GLY A 40 11.48 -5.07 2.19
N LEU A 41 11.27 -3.88 2.77
CA LEU A 41 10.02 -3.13 2.63
C LEU A 41 9.72 -2.75 1.18
N VAL A 42 10.73 -2.32 0.42
CA VAL A 42 10.60 -2.05 -1.02
C VAL A 42 10.12 -3.31 -1.71
N ASN A 43 10.81 -4.43 -1.55
CA ASN A 43 10.47 -5.69 -2.23
C ASN A 43 9.06 -6.20 -1.89
N ILE A 44 8.60 -6.04 -0.66
CA ILE A 44 7.25 -6.47 -0.24
C ILE A 44 6.17 -5.57 -0.83
N THR A 45 6.41 -4.26 -0.87
CA THR A 45 5.40 -3.27 -1.33
C THR A 45 5.41 -3.08 -2.84
N GLU A 46 6.49 -3.44 -3.51
CA GLU A 46 6.69 -3.23 -4.95
C GLU A 46 5.64 -3.90 -5.85
N PRO A 47 5.19 -5.15 -5.61
CA PRO A 47 4.15 -5.78 -6.42
C PRO A 47 2.83 -5.00 -6.45
N LEU A 48 2.54 -4.23 -5.39
CA LEU A 48 1.33 -3.41 -5.31
C LEU A 48 1.55 -2.01 -5.91
N LEU A 49 2.76 -1.46 -5.76
CA LEU A 49 3.11 -0.12 -6.25
C LEU A 49 3.43 -0.10 -7.75
N ALA A 50 4.08 -1.14 -8.28
CA ALA A 50 4.50 -1.20 -9.68
C ALA A 50 3.34 -1.12 -10.69
N PRO A 51 2.19 -1.79 -10.49
CA PRO A 51 1.01 -1.59 -11.34
C PRO A 51 0.49 -0.15 -11.28
N VAL A 52 0.45 0.46 -10.08
CA VAL A 52 -0.02 1.84 -9.91
C VAL A 52 0.91 2.84 -10.60
N ARG A 53 2.23 2.63 -10.56
CA ARG A 53 3.21 3.43 -11.31
C ARG A 53 3.05 3.38 -12.83
N ARG A 54 2.44 2.31 -13.36
CA ARG A 54 2.14 2.22 -14.80
C ARG A 54 0.89 3.00 -15.18
N LEU A 55 -0.03 3.18 -14.24
CA LEU A 55 -1.28 3.93 -14.44
C LEU A 55 -1.09 5.43 -14.22
N LEU A 56 -0.19 5.81 -13.32
CA LEU A 56 0.11 7.21 -13.08
C LEU A 56 1.15 7.74 -14.07
N PRO A 57 0.97 8.95 -14.62
CA PRO A 57 2.00 9.58 -15.42
C PRO A 57 3.22 9.86 -14.54
N GLN A 58 4.40 9.37 -14.95
CA GLN A 58 5.67 9.59 -14.26
C GLN A 58 6.18 11.02 -14.54
N ASN A 59 5.44 12.01 -14.04
CA ASN A 59 5.75 13.42 -14.22
C ASN A 59 6.80 13.85 -13.17
N GLY A 60 8.07 13.48 -13.40
CA GLY A 60 9.22 13.99 -12.62
C GLY A 60 9.86 13.00 -11.64
N GLN A 61 10.72 13.53 -10.75
CA GLN A 61 11.53 12.76 -9.79
C GLN A 61 10.75 12.23 -8.57
N PHE A 62 9.48 12.65 -8.40
CA PHE A 62 8.65 12.28 -7.26
C PHE A 62 7.72 11.12 -7.62
N ASP A 63 7.81 10.05 -6.84
CA ASP A 63 6.95 8.88 -6.97
C ASP A 63 5.66 9.07 -6.15
N PHE A 64 4.56 9.38 -6.84
CA PHE A 64 3.24 9.51 -6.22
C PHE A 64 2.50 8.18 -6.07
N SER A 65 3.07 7.07 -6.57
CA SER A 65 2.42 5.75 -6.45
C SER A 65 2.16 5.31 -5.01
N PRO A 66 3.02 5.57 -4.00
CA PRO A 66 2.73 5.18 -2.62
C PRO A 66 1.47 5.84 -2.06
N ALA A 67 1.30 7.13 -2.34
CA ALA A 67 0.12 7.87 -1.90
C ALA A 67 -1.16 7.35 -2.57
N ALA A 68 -1.13 7.18 -3.90
CA ALA A 68 -2.27 6.66 -4.64
C ALA A 68 -2.65 5.23 -4.20
N THR A 69 -1.66 4.36 -3.93
CA THR A 69 -1.92 3.02 -3.44
C THR A 69 -2.56 3.02 -2.05
N VAL A 70 -2.08 3.86 -1.12
CA VAL A 70 -2.69 3.98 0.22
C VAL A 70 -4.14 4.44 0.12
N ILE A 71 -4.43 5.44 -0.73
CA ILE A 71 -5.80 5.91 -0.97
C ILE A 71 -6.66 4.77 -1.53
N GLY A 72 -6.15 4.02 -2.51
CA GLY A 72 -6.85 2.88 -3.08
C GLY A 72 -7.17 1.80 -2.04
N LEU A 73 -6.22 1.46 -1.16
CA LEU A 73 -6.43 0.49 -0.10
C LEU A 73 -7.50 0.95 0.91
N TYR A 74 -7.49 2.22 1.31
CA TYR A 74 -8.57 2.76 2.16
C TYR A 74 -9.93 2.73 1.48
N PHE A 75 -9.99 2.99 0.17
CA PHE A 75 -11.23 2.88 -0.59
C PHE A 75 -11.77 1.45 -0.60
N PHE A 76 -10.92 0.44 -0.83
CA PHE A 76 -11.34 -0.97 -0.81
C PHE A 76 -11.78 -1.43 0.59
N ASP A 77 -11.08 -1.00 1.63
CA ASP A 77 -11.45 -1.24 3.02
C ASP A 77 -12.83 -0.62 3.33
N TYR A 78 -13.03 0.66 3.01
CA TYR A 78 -14.32 1.34 3.19
C TYR A 78 -15.45 0.62 2.43
N LEU A 79 -15.22 0.28 1.16
CA LEU A 79 -16.19 -0.42 0.33
C LEU A 79 -16.56 -1.78 0.94
N ALA A 80 -15.57 -2.57 1.38
CA ALA A 80 -15.81 -3.87 1.99
C ALA A 80 -16.64 -3.76 3.28
N ASN A 81 -16.35 -2.76 4.12
CA ASN A 81 -17.10 -2.53 5.36
C ASN A 81 -18.51 -1.99 5.10
N SER A 82 -18.69 -1.18 4.05
CA SER A 82 -20.01 -0.64 3.68
C SER A 82 -21.02 -1.73 3.29
N LEU A 83 -20.55 -2.89 2.81
CA LEU A 83 -21.39 -4.04 2.44
C LEU A 83 -21.85 -4.85 3.66
N LEU A 84 -21.30 -4.59 4.84
CA LEU A 84 -21.64 -5.26 6.10
C LEU A 84 -22.65 -4.49 6.96
N THR A 85 -22.88 -3.21 6.66
CA THR A 85 -23.88 -2.31 7.27
C THR A 85 -25.14 -2.23 6.43
#